data_AF-A0A7R9V110-F1
#
_entry.id   AF-A0A7R9V110-F1
#
_cell.length_a   1.000
_cell.length_b   1.000
_cell.length_c   1.000
_cell.angle_alpha   90.00
_cell.angle_beta   90.00
_cell.angle_gamma   90.00
#
_symmetry.space_group_name_H-M   'P 1'
#
loop_
_entity.id
_entity.type
_entity.pdbx_description
1 polymer ?
#
loop_
_entity_poly.entity_id
_entity_poly.type
_entity_poly.pdbx_seq_one_letter_code
_entity_poly.pdbx_strand_id
1 'polypeptide(L)'
;RTSPIPEMLVKAELRRDGQGKFGIFLCPNAQGKPSIERVVALDVSDARHLLQPGDVVVQVNGIDLSGVASIVGVKEVISDSGQSCTIEVRRASLPAPSAVGPTLAPNAAMKWLQNPVKRMQQHAEEERRRRYEEERRAEEQRARDEERRWKRQEERRKSVEQKSAAAASKPELAPQVDLMNLSLEEVASPSPAAAAANATSILDSLMGVYDASGPPAPTS
;
A
#
# COMPACT_ATOMS: atom_id res chain seq x y z
N ARG A 1 -3.14 55.05 9.46
CA ARG A 1 -3.72 54.40 8.25
C ARG A 1 -2.55 53.80 7.48
N THR A 2 -2.25 52.53 7.72
CA THR A 2 -1.22 51.80 6.97
C THR A 2 -1.78 51.51 5.58
N SER A 3 -1.10 51.97 4.53
CA SER A 3 -1.47 51.62 3.17
C SER A 3 -1.40 50.10 2.99
N PRO A 4 -2.36 49.48 2.27
CA PRO A 4 -2.31 48.04 2.02
C PRO A 4 -1.04 47.74 1.24
N ILE A 5 -0.22 46.85 1.79
CA ILE A 5 0.97 46.36 1.11
C ILE A 5 0.48 45.58 -0.12
N PRO A 6 1.01 45.83 -1.33
CA PRO A 6 0.59 45.10 -2.52
C PRO A 6 0.87 43.60 -2.32
N GLU A 7 -0.19 42.80 -2.34
CA GLU A 7 -0.09 41.35 -2.26
C GLU A 7 0.35 40.82 -3.64
N MET A 8 1.39 39.97 -3.67
CA MET A 8 1.83 39.34 -4.90
C MET A 8 1.19 37.96 -5.01
N LEU A 9 0.49 37.73 -6.13
CA LEU A 9 0.01 36.41 -6.52
C LEU A 9 1.09 35.69 -7.32
N VAL A 10 1.43 34.48 -6.89
CA VAL A 10 2.42 33.63 -7.54
C VAL A 10 1.72 32.34 -7.96
N LYS A 11 1.87 31.99 -9.24
CA LYS A 11 1.31 30.78 -9.83
C LYS A 11 2.42 29.76 -10.06
N ALA A 12 2.21 28.51 -9.63
CA ALA A 12 3.16 27.43 -9.83
C ALA A 12 2.44 26.15 -10.29
N GLU A 13 3.09 25.38 -11.17
CA GLU A 13 2.66 24.03 -11.55
C GLU A 13 3.43 23.01 -10.69
N LEU A 14 2.69 22.14 -10.02
CA LEU A 14 3.20 21.04 -9.22
C LEU A 14 2.97 19.73 -9.97
N ARG A 15 3.91 18.80 -9.85
CA ARG A 15 3.81 17.44 -10.39
C ARG A 15 4.05 16.43 -9.29
N ARG A 16 3.33 15.30 -9.35
CA ARG A 16 3.55 14.20 -8.40
C ARG A 16 4.89 13.53 -8.69
N ASP A 17 5.58 13.15 -7.62
CA ASP A 17 6.77 12.30 -7.69
C ASP A 17 6.39 10.83 -7.95
N GLY A 18 7.40 9.96 -8.05
CA GLY A 18 7.18 8.51 -8.16
C GLY A 18 6.46 7.89 -6.96
N GLN A 19 6.25 8.64 -5.86
CA GLN A 19 5.47 8.23 -4.69
C GLN A 19 4.05 8.83 -4.67
N GLY A 20 3.65 9.55 -5.72
CA GLY A 20 2.34 10.17 -5.82
C GLY A 20 2.17 11.44 -4.98
N LYS A 21 3.25 12.10 -4.55
CA LYS A 21 3.23 13.31 -3.70
C LYS A 21 3.72 14.54 -4.47
N PHE A 22 3.18 15.72 -4.17
CA PHE A 22 3.59 16.99 -4.77
C PHE A 22 4.78 17.67 -4.08
N GLY A 23 5.34 17.08 -3.02
CA GLY A 23 6.51 17.63 -2.33
C GLY A 23 6.26 18.90 -1.50
N ILE A 24 5.02 19.35 -1.35
CA ILE A 24 4.68 20.50 -0.50
C ILE A 24 4.05 20.05 0.83
N PHE A 25 4.43 20.73 1.91
CA PHE A 25 3.86 20.54 3.24
C PHE A 25 3.07 21.78 3.60
N LEU A 26 1.79 21.60 3.92
CA LEU A 26 0.91 22.68 4.33
C LEU A 26 0.70 22.62 5.84
N CYS A 27 0.69 23.79 6.47
CA CYS A 27 0.25 24.00 7.86
C CYS A 27 -0.70 25.20 7.94
N PRO A 28 -1.67 25.19 8.88
CA PRO A 28 -2.49 26.36 9.14
C PRO A 28 -1.62 27.48 9.72
N ASN A 29 -1.75 28.70 9.19
CA ASN A 29 -1.09 29.87 9.76
C ASN A 29 -1.83 30.39 11.01
N ALA A 30 -1.39 31.51 11.59
CA ALA A 30 -2.03 32.11 12.75
C ALA A 30 -3.50 32.53 12.54
N GLN A 31 -3.95 32.65 11.28
CA GLN A 31 -5.33 32.95 10.90
C GLN A 31 -6.13 31.68 10.53
N GLY A 32 -5.56 30.49 10.71
CA GLY A 32 -6.13 29.21 10.29
C GLY A 32 -6.04 28.94 8.78
N LYS A 33 -5.49 29.86 7.97
CA LYS A 33 -5.41 29.68 6.52
C LYS A 33 -4.30 28.70 6.13
N PRO A 34 -4.49 27.91 5.06
CA PRO A 34 -3.46 26.99 4.56
C PRO A 34 -2.23 27.76 4.09
N SER A 35 -1.08 27.49 4.72
CA SER A 35 0.21 28.09 4.35
C SER A 35 1.25 27.02 4.07
N ILE A 36 2.19 27.30 3.16
CA ILE A 36 3.30 26.40 2.87
C ILE A 36 4.27 26.42 4.05
N GLU A 37 4.46 25.28 4.71
CA GLU A 37 5.47 25.12 5.76
C GLU A 37 6.84 24.81 5.16
N ARG A 38 6.86 23.90 4.18
CA ARG A 38 8.09 23.40 3.57
C ARG A 38 7.83 22.94 2.15
N VAL A 39 8.79 23.22 1.29
CA VAL A 39 8.87 22.66 -0.07
C VAL A 39 10.03 21.66 -0.08
N VAL A 40 9.73 20.37 -0.27
CA VAL A 40 10.72 19.34 -0.51
C VAL A 40 11.04 19.37 -2.00
N ALA A 41 12.34 19.46 -2.31
CA ALA A 41 12.82 19.47 -3.68
C ALA A 41 12.36 18.19 -4.38
N LEU A 42 11.47 18.35 -5.37
CA LEU A 42 11.22 17.33 -6.37
C LEU A 42 12.07 17.66 -7.59
N ASP A 43 12.67 16.64 -8.18
CA ASP A 43 13.65 16.77 -9.27
C ASP A 43 13.05 17.33 -10.58
N VAL A 44 11.74 17.65 -10.62
CA VAL A 44 11.02 17.88 -11.88
C VAL A 44 10.02 19.06 -11.85
N SER A 45 10.05 19.97 -10.86
CA SER A 45 9.14 21.13 -10.89
C SER A 45 9.81 22.48 -10.62
N ASP A 46 9.54 23.44 -11.50
CA ASP A 46 9.89 24.87 -11.36
C ASP A 46 9.31 25.51 -10.09
N ALA A 47 8.35 24.84 -9.43
CA ALA A 47 7.73 25.29 -8.20
C ALA A 47 8.71 25.50 -7.05
N ARG A 48 9.89 24.86 -7.06
CA ARG A 48 10.90 25.06 -6.00
C ARG A 48 11.40 26.49 -5.93
N HIS A 49 11.48 27.19 -7.07
CA HIS A 49 11.92 28.58 -7.12
C HIS A 49 10.77 29.57 -6.92
N LEU A 50 9.55 29.14 -7.25
CA LEU A 50 8.36 29.97 -7.20
C LEU A 50 7.69 29.97 -5.82
N LEU A 51 7.65 28.83 -5.13
CA LEU A 51 6.98 28.67 -3.84
C LEU A 51 7.96 28.80 -2.67
N GLN A 52 7.54 29.51 -1.62
CA GLN A 52 8.33 29.73 -0.42
C GLN A 52 7.55 29.36 0.85
N PRO A 53 8.22 28.91 1.91
CA PRO A 53 7.60 28.80 3.23
C PRO A 53 6.94 30.13 3.64
N GLY A 54 5.70 30.07 4.13
CA GLY A 54 4.88 31.21 4.51
C GLY A 54 3.89 31.67 3.45
N ASP A 55 4.03 31.25 2.19
CA ASP A 55 3.07 31.56 1.13
C ASP A 55 1.69 30.95 1.47
N VAL A 56 0.63 31.73 1.32
CA VAL A 56 -0.75 31.32 1.66
C VAL A 56 -1.45 30.80 0.41
N VAL A 57 -1.98 29.59 0.44
CA VAL A 57 -2.69 29.01 -0.71
C VAL A 57 -4.02 29.72 -0.90
N VAL A 58 -4.26 30.24 -2.11
CA VAL A 58 -5.51 30.93 -2.46
C VAL A 58 -6.31 30.18 -3.51
N GLN A 59 -5.67 29.54 -4.49
CA GLN A 59 -6.38 28.70 -5.46
C GLN A 59 -5.63 27.40 -5.76
N VAL A 60 -6.39 26.34 -6.05
CA VAL A 60 -5.86 25.08 -6.60
C VAL A 60 -6.70 24.70 -7.81
N ASN A 61 -6.07 24.53 -8.96
CA ASN A 61 -6.73 24.23 -10.24
C ASN A 61 -7.88 25.19 -10.59
N GLY A 62 -7.74 26.47 -10.22
CA GLY A 62 -8.76 27.51 -10.44
C GLY A 62 -9.93 27.50 -9.44
N ILE A 63 -9.93 26.59 -8.46
CA ILE A 63 -10.88 26.59 -7.35
C ILE A 63 -10.41 27.59 -6.31
N ASP A 64 -11.23 28.60 -6.01
CA ASP A 64 -10.94 29.56 -4.95
C ASP A 64 -11.09 28.92 -3.57
N LEU A 65 -10.02 29.00 -2.79
CA LEU A 65 -9.90 28.47 -1.43
C LEU A 65 -9.86 29.58 -0.38
N SER A 66 -10.08 30.84 -0.77
CA SER A 66 -10.03 32.00 0.13
C SER A 66 -10.97 31.88 1.35
N GLY A 67 -12.09 31.17 1.19
CA GLY A 67 -13.07 30.87 2.25
C GLY A 67 -12.84 29.57 3.02
N VAL A 68 -11.86 28.74 2.63
CA VAL A 68 -11.60 27.44 3.26
C VAL A 68 -10.59 27.61 4.39
N ALA A 69 -11.09 27.63 5.63
CA ALA A 69 -10.24 27.70 6.82
C ALA A 69 -9.63 26.34 7.23
N SER A 70 -10.14 25.23 6.72
CA SER A 70 -9.63 23.91 7.09
C SER A 70 -8.59 23.42 6.10
N ILE A 71 -7.42 23.05 6.61
CA ILE A 71 -6.37 22.42 5.81
C ILE A 71 -6.81 21.09 5.17
N VAL A 72 -7.80 20.43 5.77
CA VAL A 72 -8.32 19.14 5.29
C VAL A 72 -8.95 19.31 3.91
N GLY A 73 -9.79 20.33 3.72
CA GLY A 73 -10.44 20.57 2.42
C GLY A 73 -9.43 20.92 1.32
N VAL A 74 -8.36 21.65 1.65
CA VAL A 74 -7.29 21.95 0.69
C VAL A 74 -6.52 20.69 0.32
N LYS A 75 -6.25 19.82 1.29
CA LYS A 75 -5.58 18.53 1.05
C LYS A 75 -6.43 17.61 0.20
N GLU A 76 -7.75 17.58 0.38
CA GLU A 76 -8.66 16.80 -0.47
C GLU A 76 -8.62 17.31 -1.92
N VAL A 77 -8.75 18.62 -2.15
CA VAL A 77 -8.68 19.21 -3.50
C VAL A 77 -7.33 18.91 -4.19
N ILE A 78 -6.22 18.97 -3.45
CA ILE A 78 -4.90 18.59 -3.98
C ILE A 78 -4.81 17.07 -4.20
N SER A 79 -5.39 16.25 -3.33
CA SER A 79 -5.36 14.79 -3.48
C SER A 79 -6.20 14.29 -4.66
N ASP A 80 -7.28 15.00 -4.97
CA ASP A 80 -8.16 14.72 -6.13
C ASP A 80 -7.56 15.21 -7.45
N SER A 81 -6.56 16.10 -7.39
CA SER A 81 -5.82 16.50 -8.58
C SER A 81 -4.95 15.35 -9.09
N GLY A 82 -4.90 15.16 -10.42
CA GLY A 82 -4.21 14.04 -11.06
C GLY A 82 -2.68 14.08 -10.92
N GLN A 83 -1.96 13.83 -12.02
CA GLN A 83 -0.49 13.84 -12.01
C GLN A 83 0.12 15.24 -11.86
N SER A 84 -0.64 16.29 -12.23
CA SER A 84 -0.25 17.68 -12.09
C SER A 84 -1.35 18.51 -11.42
N CYS A 85 -0.95 19.57 -10.73
CA CYS A 85 -1.87 20.57 -10.19
C CYS A 85 -1.28 21.98 -10.28
N THR A 86 -2.13 22.97 -10.54
CA THR A 86 -1.74 24.38 -10.57
C THR A 86 -2.14 25.03 -9.26
N ILE A 87 -1.19 25.61 -8.55
CA ILE A 87 -1.44 26.31 -7.29
C ILE A 87 -1.17 27.79 -7.46
N GLU A 88 -2.09 28.62 -6.98
CA GLU A 88 -1.86 30.06 -6.82
C GLU A 88 -1.75 30.36 -5.33
N VAL A 89 -0.65 31.02 -4.98
CA VAL A 89 -0.34 31.41 -3.62
C VAL A 89 -0.22 32.91 -3.51
N ARG A 90 -0.58 33.41 -2.34
CA ARG A 90 -0.48 34.80 -1.95
C ARG A 90 0.73 34.96 -1.07
N ARG A 91 1.72 35.66 -1.59
CA ARG A 91 2.92 36.03 -0.86
C ARG A 91 2.65 37.34 -0.13
N ALA A 92 2.75 37.30 1.19
CA ALA A 92 2.91 38.53 1.95
C ALA A 92 4.20 39.17 1.43
N SER A 93 4.11 40.37 0.84
CA SER A 93 5.31 41.14 0.51
C SER A 93 6.06 41.31 1.83
N LEU A 94 7.11 40.50 1.99
CA LEU A 94 7.98 40.61 3.13
C LEU A 94 8.50 42.05 3.10
N PRO A 95 8.45 42.78 4.23
CA PRO A 95 9.20 44.02 4.32
C PRO A 95 10.63 43.69 3.90
N ALA A 96 11.17 44.45 2.94
CA ALA A 96 12.53 44.26 2.43
C ALA A 96 13.43 43.92 3.60
N PRO A 97 14.28 42.87 3.51
CA PRO A 97 15.03 42.36 4.64
C PRO A 97 15.81 43.51 5.27
N SER A 98 15.28 44.09 6.35
CA SER A 98 16.06 44.97 7.19
C SER A 98 17.23 44.11 7.63
N ALA A 99 18.44 44.54 7.32
CA ALA A 99 19.70 43.83 7.51
C ALA A 99 20.07 43.60 9.00
N VAL A 100 19.07 43.36 9.85
CA VAL A 100 19.21 42.94 11.23
C VAL A 100 18.98 41.43 11.22
N GLY A 101 20.06 40.69 10.96
CA GLY A 101 20.02 39.23 10.94
C GLY A 101 19.43 38.69 12.23
N PRO A 102 18.50 37.71 12.20
CA PRO A 102 18.08 37.03 13.40
C PRO A 102 19.32 36.34 13.98
N THR A 103 19.74 36.76 15.17
CA THR A 103 20.67 36.00 16.00
C THR A 103 19.99 34.67 16.32
N LEU A 104 20.17 33.69 15.44
CA LEU A 104 19.79 32.29 15.63
C LEU A 104 20.40 31.82 16.94
N ALA A 105 19.57 31.60 17.95
CA ALA A 105 19.99 30.91 19.15
C ALA A 105 20.48 29.51 18.74
N PRO A 106 21.77 29.15 18.93
CA PRO A 106 22.38 27.93 18.39
C PRO A 106 21.84 26.61 19.00
N ASN A 107 20.81 26.63 19.85
CA ASN A 107 20.38 25.47 20.63
C ASN A 107 19.25 24.63 20.04
N ALA A 108 18.58 25.04 18.97
CA ALA A 108 17.55 24.20 18.32
C ALA A 108 18.17 23.17 17.34
N ALA A 109 19.37 23.45 16.83
CA ALA A 109 20.07 22.61 15.85
C ALA A 109 20.72 21.34 16.45
N MET A 110 20.90 21.28 17.77
CA MET A 110 21.61 20.16 18.42
C MET A 110 20.70 19.09 19.04
N LYS A 111 19.40 19.35 19.24
CA LYS A 111 18.49 18.33 19.82
C LYS A 111 18.27 17.11 18.91
N TRP A 112 18.42 17.27 17.60
CA TRP A 112 18.23 16.18 16.63
C TRP A 112 19.46 15.27 16.50
N LEU A 113 20.62 15.67 17.01
CA LEU A 113 21.82 14.83 17.11
C LEU A 113 21.90 14.02 18.41
N GLN A 114 21.03 14.27 19.39
CA GLN A 114 21.33 13.89 20.78
C GLN A 114 21.01 12.45 21.22
N ASN A 115 20.60 11.52 20.35
CA ASN A 115 20.59 10.08 20.72
C ASN A 115 20.33 9.11 19.54
N PRO A 116 21.35 8.77 18.73
CA PRO A 116 21.20 7.72 17.71
C PRO A 116 20.80 6.36 18.31
N VAL A 117 21.25 6.06 19.53
CA VAL A 117 20.91 4.82 20.24
C VAL A 117 19.42 4.71 20.53
N LYS A 118 18.77 5.78 21.02
CA LYS A 118 17.32 5.76 21.26
C LYS A 118 16.52 5.57 19.98
N ARG A 119 16.96 6.14 18.85
CA ARG A 119 16.29 5.93 17.56
C ARG A 119 16.42 4.49 17.07
N MET A 120 17.60 3.88 17.20
CA MET A 120 17.76 2.46 16.89
C MET A 120 16.90 1.57 17.80
N GLN A 121 16.81 1.90 19.09
CA GLN A 121 15.94 1.17 20.03
C GLN A 121 14.47 1.29 19.65
N GLN A 122 13.99 2.50 19.32
CA GLN A 122 12.61 2.73 18.87
C GLN A 122 12.31 1.96 17.58
N HIS A 123 13.20 2.03 16.60
CA HIS A 123 13.05 1.28 15.35
C HIS A 123 13.06 -0.24 15.58
N ALA A 124 13.91 -0.74 16.47
CA ALA A 124 13.95 -2.16 16.83
C ALA A 124 12.70 -2.62 17.60
N GLU A 125 12.08 -1.74 18.40
CA GLU A 125 10.78 -2.00 19.02
C GLU A 125 9.64 -1.99 18.01
N GLU A 126 9.65 -1.05 17.08
CA GLU A 126 8.66 -0.95 16.01
C GLU A 126 8.71 -2.17 15.08
N GLU A 127 9.91 -2.60 14.68
CA GLU A 127 10.11 -3.83 13.90
C GLU A 127 9.64 -5.09 14.66
N ARG A 128 9.93 -5.18 15.96
CA ARG A 128 9.41 -6.29 16.78
C ARG A 128 7.88 -6.28 16.80
N ARG A 129 7.27 -5.11 17.02
CA ARG A 129 5.81 -4.95 17.03
C ARG A 129 5.20 -5.34 15.69
N ARG A 130 5.81 -4.91 14.58
CA ARG A 130 5.35 -5.26 13.23
C ARG A 130 5.38 -6.77 12.99
N ARG A 131 6.47 -7.46 13.38
CA ARG A 131 6.57 -8.92 13.28
C ARG A 131 5.51 -9.64 14.08
N TYR A 132 5.23 -9.19 15.31
CA TYR A 132 4.14 -9.75 16.12
C TYR A 132 2.77 -9.57 15.47
N GLU A 133 2.49 -8.41 14.87
CA GLU A 133 1.22 -8.17 14.17
C GLU A 133 1.08 -9.03 12.90
N GLU A 134 2.18 -9.23 12.15
CA GLU A 134 2.21 -10.11 10.98
C GLU A 134 2.03 -11.59 11.36
N GLU A 135 2.71 -12.05 12.41
CA GLU A 135 2.57 -13.41 12.93
C GLU A 135 1.15 -13.68 13.44
N ARG A 136 0.54 -12.73 14.16
CA ARG A 136 -0.84 -12.84 14.62
C ARG A 136 -1.83 -12.96 13.46
N ARG A 137 -1.64 -12.17 12.40
CA ARG A 137 -2.47 -12.27 11.18
C ARG A 137 -2.29 -13.63 10.49
N ALA A 138 -1.07 -14.15 10.44
CA ALA A 138 -0.79 -15.46 9.85
C ALA A 138 -1.44 -16.60 10.66
N GLU A 139 -1.41 -16.51 11.99
CA GLU A 139 -2.06 -17.47 12.88
C GLU A 139 -3.58 -17.42 12.76
N GLU A 140 -4.19 -16.23 12.73
CA GLU A 140 -5.62 -16.06 12.46
C GLU A 140 -6.03 -16.67 11.11
N GLN A 141 -5.18 -16.53 10.09
CA GLN A 141 -5.44 -17.11 8.77
C GLN A 141 -5.34 -18.64 8.79
N ARG A 142 -4.36 -19.21 9.49
CA ARG A 142 -4.25 -20.67 9.68
C ARG A 142 -5.46 -21.23 10.42
N ALA A 143 -5.91 -20.56 11.49
CA ALA A 143 -7.10 -20.96 12.22
C ALA A 143 -8.36 -21.00 11.33
N ARG A 144 -8.54 -19.98 10.47
CA ARG A 144 -9.64 -19.96 9.49
C ARG A 144 -9.54 -21.09 8.45
N ASP A 145 -8.33 -21.44 8.03
CA ASP A 145 -8.12 -22.53 7.07
C ASP A 145 -8.38 -23.90 7.71
N GLU A 146 -7.99 -24.10 8.97
CA GLU A 146 -8.31 -25.28 9.75
C GLU A 146 -9.81 -25.42 9.99
N GLU A 147 -10.50 -24.34 10.33
CA GLU A 147 -11.96 -24.31 10.46
C GLU A 147 -12.65 -24.72 9.15
N ARG A 148 -12.19 -24.18 8.01
CA ARG A 148 -12.70 -24.56 6.68
C ARG A 148 -12.48 -26.04 6.37
N ARG A 149 -11.31 -26.60 6.73
CA ARG A 149 -11.02 -28.02 6.55
C ARG A 149 -11.91 -28.90 7.42
N TRP A 150 -12.08 -28.54 8.68
CA TRP A 150 -12.95 -29.23 9.62
C TRP A 150 -14.40 -29.28 9.10
N LYS A 151 -14.94 -28.13 8.66
CA LYS A 151 -16.29 -28.05 8.13
C LYS A 151 -16.50 -28.96 6.92
N ARG A 152 -15.54 -29.04 5.99
CA ARG A 152 -15.60 -29.98 4.86
C ARG A 152 -15.59 -31.45 5.30
N GLN A 153 -14.84 -31.80 6.35
CA GLN A 153 -14.85 -33.16 6.89
C GLN A 153 -16.20 -33.50 7.52
N GLU A 154 -16.79 -32.57 8.26
CA GLU A 154 -18.11 -32.73 8.86
C GLU A 154 -19.20 -32.93 7.79
N GLU A 155 -19.20 -32.10 6.74
CA GLU A 155 -20.12 -32.23 5.60
C GLU A 155 -19.94 -33.57 4.87
N ARG A 156 -18.70 -34.02 4.66
CA ARG A 156 -18.43 -35.36 4.08
C ARG A 156 -18.99 -36.46 4.95
N ARG A 157 -18.81 -36.38 6.28
CA ARG A 157 -19.35 -37.36 7.22
C ARG A 157 -20.88 -37.41 7.16
N LYS A 158 -21.55 -36.26 7.19
CA LYS A 158 -23.02 -36.17 7.04
C LYS A 158 -23.49 -36.74 5.70
N SER A 159 -22.77 -36.46 4.61
CA SER A 159 -23.10 -37.01 3.30
C SER A 159 -22.96 -38.54 3.24
N VAL A 160 -21.93 -39.11 3.88
CA VAL A 160 -21.77 -40.56 3.97
C VAL A 160 -22.92 -41.18 4.77
N GLU A 161 -23.29 -40.59 5.91
CA GLU A 161 -24.41 -41.06 6.75
C GLU A 161 -25.75 -41.04 6.02
N GLN A 162 -26.06 -39.95 5.31
CA GLN A 162 -27.25 -39.85 4.47
C GLN A 162 -27.24 -40.87 3.33
N LYS A 163 -26.09 -41.10 2.67
CA LYS A 163 -25.96 -42.11 1.62
C LYS A 163 -26.17 -43.53 2.16
N SER A 164 -25.64 -43.84 3.35
CA SER A 164 -25.89 -45.14 3.99
C SER A 164 -27.35 -45.33 4.40
N ALA A 165 -28.01 -44.29 4.91
CA ALA A 165 -29.43 -44.35 5.25
C ALA A 165 -30.31 -44.55 4.00
N ALA A 166 -30.00 -43.84 2.91
CA ALA A 166 -30.68 -44.01 1.62
C ALA A 166 -30.47 -45.43 1.05
N ALA A 167 -29.25 -45.98 1.15
CA ALA A 167 -28.95 -47.35 0.73
C ALA A 167 -29.76 -48.39 1.54
N ALA A 168 -29.89 -48.20 2.85
CA ALA A 168 -30.69 -49.09 3.70
C ALA A 168 -32.20 -49.03 3.42
N SER A 169 -32.70 -47.87 2.96
CA SER A 169 -34.13 -47.69 2.63
C SER A 169 -34.53 -48.20 1.24
N LYS A 170 -33.58 -48.60 0.39
CA LYS A 170 -33.88 -49.07 -0.96
C LYS A 170 -34.39 -50.50 -0.87
N PRO A 171 -35.69 -50.77 -1.18
CA PRO A 171 -36.26 -52.10 -1.05
C PRO A 171 -35.47 -53.06 -1.94
N GLU A 172 -35.04 -54.16 -1.32
CA GLU A 172 -34.30 -55.25 -1.93
C GLU A 172 -35.17 -55.92 -3.00
N LEU A 173 -35.16 -55.34 -4.21
CA LEU A 173 -35.61 -56.03 -5.41
C LEU A 173 -34.68 -57.22 -5.57
N ALA A 174 -35.22 -58.40 -5.25
CA ALA A 174 -34.52 -59.67 -5.35
C ALA A 174 -33.70 -59.72 -6.64
N PRO A 175 -32.42 -60.11 -6.59
CA PRO A 175 -31.59 -60.18 -7.78
C PRO A 175 -32.22 -61.16 -8.75
N GLN A 176 -32.83 -60.63 -9.82
CA GLN A 176 -33.22 -61.43 -10.96
C GLN A 176 -31.90 -61.88 -11.60
N VAL A 177 -31.56 -63.15 -11.36
CA VAL A 177 -30.32 -63.77 -11.81
C VAL A 177 -30.41 -63.93 -13.33
N ASP A 178 -30.04 -62.89 -14.07
CA ASP A 178 -29.90 -62.99 -15.53
C ASP A 178 -28.62 -63.76 -15.83
N LEU A 179 -28.82 -65.06 -15.97
CA LEU A 179 -27.82 -66.11 -16.06
C LEU A 179 -27.32 -66.26 -17.51
N MET A 180 -27.08 -65.18 -18.28
CA MET A 180 -26.54 -65.31 -19.65
C MET A 180 -25.67 -64.12 -20.08
N ASN A 181 -24.35 -64.21 -19.85
CA ASN A 181 -23.32 -64.00 -20.88
C ASN A 181 -21.91 -64.04 -20.27
N LEU A 182 -21.34 -65.24 -20.24
CA LEU A 182 -19.90 -65.44 -20.16
C LEU A 182 -19.33 -65.37 -21.59
N SER A 183 -19.11 -64.16 -22.11
CA SER A 183 -18.19 -63.98 -23.22
C SER A 183 -16.82 -63.67 -22.64
N LEU A 184 -15.91 -64.65 -22.76
CA LEU A 184 -14.47 -64.44 -22.67
C LEU A 184 -14.08 -63.45 -23.77
N GLU A 185 -13.84 -62.18 -23.41
CA GLU A 185 -12.95 -61.33 -24.19
C GLU A 185 -11.67 -61.09 -23.40
N GLU A 186 -10.64 -61.74 -23.91
CA GLU A 186 -9.23 -61.56 -23.63
C GLU A 186 -8.82 -60.12 -23.96
N VAL A 187 -8.59 -59.27 -22.95
CA VAL A 187 -7.99 -57.95 -23.15
C VAL A 187 -6.78 -57.77 -22.24
N ALA A 188 -5.63 -58.04 -22.86
CA ALA A 188 -4.32 -57.43 -22.68
C ALA A 188 -3.93 -56.87 -21.30
N SER A 189 -3.02 -57.61 -20.66
CA SER A 189 -2.17 -57.14 -19.58
C SER A 189 -1.41 -55.85 -19.96
N PRO A 190 -1.56 -54.74 -19.21
CA PRO A 190 -0.70 -53.58 -19.39
C PRO A 190 0.69 -53.88 -18.82
N SER A 191 1.71 -53.73 -19.67
CA SER A 191 3.13 -53.86 -19.33
C SER A 191 3.55 -52.86 -18.24
N PRO A 192 4.34 -53.28 -17.23
CA PRO A 192 4.80 -52.41 -16.13
C PRO A 192 5.87 -51.36 -16.53
N ALA A 193 6.24 -51.24 -17.80
CA ALA A 193 7.31 -50.35 -18.24
C ALA A 193 6.93 -48.86 -18.35
N ALA A 194 5.64 -48.50 -18.30
CA ALA A 194 5.19 -47.11 -18.51
C ALA A 194 4.94 -46.29 -17.22
N ALA A 195 5.03 -46.91 -16.04
CA ALA A 195 4.72 -46.22 -14.77
C ALA A 195 5.89 -45.37 -14.21
N ALA A 196 7.10 -45.47 -14.77
CA ALA A 196 8.28 -44.75 -14.27
C ALA A 196 8.50 -43.36 -14.89
N ALA A 197 7.80 -43.00 -15.97
CA ALA A 197 8.06 -41.74 -16.69
C ALA A 197 7.25 -40.54 -16.18
N ASN A 198 6.27 -40.73 -15.30
CA ASN A 198 5.37 -39.64 -14.86
C ASN A 198 5.63 -39.12 -13.44
N ALA A 199 6.69 -39.61 -12.76
CA ALA A 199 7.06 -39.16 -11.42
C ALA A 199 8.10 -38.03 -11.40
N THR A 200 8.75 -37.72 -12.53
CA THR A 200 9.82 -36.69 -12.61
C THR A 200 9.33 -35.32 -13.07
N SER A 201 8.11 -35.19 -13.61
CA SER A 201 7.59 -33.90 -14.10
C SER A 201 7.01 -32.99 -13.00
N ILE A 202 6.78 -33.49 -11.78
CA ILE A 202 6.13 -32.71 -10.70
C ILE A 202 7.15 -31.93 -9.85
N LEU A 203 8.43 -32.31 -9.86
CA LEU A 203 9.47 -31.57 -9.12
C LEU A 203 10.06 -30.39 -9.92
N ASP A 204 9.91 -30.35 -11.24
CA ASP A 204 10.45 -29.26 -12.07
C ASP A 204 9.55 -28.00 -12.08
N SER A 205 8.27 -28.14 -11.68
CA SER A 205 7.34 -27.00 -11.53
C SER A 205 7.44 -26.29 -10.17
N LEU A 206 8.22 -26.81 -9.22
CA LEU A 206 8.45 -26.18 -7.91
C LEU A 206 9.79 -25.45 -7.79
N MET A 207 10.62 -25.51 -8.84
CA MET A 207 11.93 -24.84 -8.95
C MET A 207 11.93 -23.66 -9.94
N GLY A 208 10.73 -23.18 -10.33
CA GLY A 208 10.56 -22.05 -11.22
C GLY A 208 11.01 -20.72 -10.62
N VAL A 209 12.19 -20.28 -11.06
CA VAL A 209 12.57 -18.87 -11.30
C VAL A 209 12.86 -18.02 -10.06
N TYR A 210 14.01 -18.28 -9.41
CA TYR A 210 14.81 -17.17 -8.88
C TYR A 210 15.49 -16.48 -10.06
N ASP A 211 14.88 -15.40 -10.55
CA ASP A 211 15.51 -14.50 -11.51
C ASP A 211 16.70 -13.83 -10.84
N ALA A 212 17.91 -14.21 -11.26
CA ALA A 212 19.18 -13.68 -10.78
C ALA A 212 19.47 -12.30 -11.40
N SER A 213 18.51 -11.37 -11.31
CA SER A 213 18.77 -9.96 -11.56
C SER A 213 19.52 -9.38 -10.36
N GLY A 214 20.84 -9.53 -10.40
CA GLY A 214 21.76 -8.92 -9.43
C GLY A 214 21.58 -7.40 -9.38
N PRO A 215 21.81 -6.77 -8.22
CA PRO A 215 21.70 -5.32 -8.09
C PRO A 215 22.72 -4.62 -9.00
N PRO A 216 22.35 -3.49 -9.64
CA PRO A 216 23.26 -2.73 -10.47
C PRO A 216 24.45 -2.24 -9.63
N ALA A 217 25.66 -2.40 -10.17
CA ALA A 217 26.89 -1.93 -9.55
C ALA A 217 26.85 -0.41 -9.33
N PRO A 218 27.42 0.10 -8.21
CA PRO A 218 27.54 1.53 -8.00
C PRO A 218 28.52 2.13 -9.01
N THR A 219 28.05 3.08 -9.81
CA THR A 219 28.90 3.92 -10.66
C THR A 219 29.60 4.97 -9.79
N SER A 220 30.93 4.93 -9.80
CA SER A 220 31.81 5.97 -9.25
C SER A 220 31.85 7.23 -10.11
#